data_AF-W4VNY0-F1
#
_entry.id   AF-W4VNY0-F1
#
_cell.length_a   1.000
_cell.length_b   1.000
_cell.length_c   1.000
_cell.angle_alpha   90.00
_cell.angle_beta   90.00
_cell.angle_gamma   90.00
#
_symmetry.space_group_name_H-M   'P 1'
#
loop_
_entity.id
_entity.type
_entity.pdbx_description
1 polymer ?
#
loop_
_entity_poly.entity_id
_entity_poly.type
_entity_poly.pdbx_seq_one_letter_code
_entity_poly.pdbx_strand_id
1 'polypeptide(L)' 'MINNDNKKGRPNKYTDTELKSILEKHVQENPGKITYLQLEKATNIKRHVWSRRMSHVINKLNQPLLVNP' A
#
# COMPACT_ATOMS: atom_id res chain seq x y z
N MET A 1 -0.23 5.00 31.36
CA MET A 1 -0.25 5.20 29.90
C MET A 1 1.10 5.80 29.52
N ILE A 2 1.97 5.06 28.83
CA ILE A 2 3.29 5.59 28.42
C ILE A 2 3.19 5.94 26.93
N ASN A 3 3.09 7.23 26.64
CA ASN A 3 3.22 7.77 25.29
C ASN A 3 4.72 7.78 24.95
N ASN A 4 5.12 6.92 24.02
CA ASN A 4 6.51 6.82 23.59
C ASN A 4 6.72 7.71 22.35
N ASP A 5 6.66 9.02 22.55
CA ASP A 5 6.99 10.06 21.57
C ASP A 5 8.51 10.16 21.37
N ASN A 6 9.16 9.14 20.81
CA ASN A 6 10.61 9.17 20.61
C ASN A 6 11.06 8.40 19.37
N LYS A 7 10.87 8.99 18.16
CA LYS A 7 11.86 9.01 17.05
C LYS A 7 11.55 10.20 16.12
N LYS A 8 12.28 11.31 16.26
CA LYS A 8 12.19 12.49 15.38
C LYS A 8 12.59 12.14 13.94
N GLY A 9 11.63 11.74 13.14
CA GLY A 9 11.69 11.76 11.67
C GLY A 9 10.61 12.71 11.14
N ARG A 10 10.73 13.13 9.87
CA ARG A 10 9.65 13.87 9.19
C ARG A 10 8.33 13.09 9.35
N PRO A 11 7.23 13.72 9.77
CA PRO A 11 5.96 13.03 9.91
C PRO A 11 5.57 12.38 8.58
N ASN A 12 5.03 11.17 8.67
CA ASN A 12 4.60 10.44 7.49
C ASN A 12 3.48 11.23 6.81
N LYS A 13 3.63 11.48 5.50
CA LYS A 13 2.64 12.23 4.70
C LYS A 13 1.29 11.51 4.61
N TYR A 14 1.30 10.19 4.76
CA TYR A 14 0.11 9.35 4.67
C TYR A 14 0.05 8.43 5.89
N THR A 15 -1.14 8.06 6.33
CA THR A 15 -1.39 6.97 7.28
C THR A 15 -1.53 5.64 6.53
N ASP A 16 -1.49 4.51 7.26
CA ASP A 16 -1.70 3.20 6.63
C ASP A 16 -3.13 3.05 6.10
N THR A 17 -4.12 3.64 6.79
CA THR A 17 -5.53 3.64 6.37
C THR A 17 -5.73 4.40 5.06
N GLU A 18 -5.11 5.58 4.91
CA GLU A 18 -5.18 6.35 3.66
C GLU A 18 -4.53 5.59 2.49
N LEU A 19 -3.35 5.02 2.71
CA LEU A 19 -2.68 4.20 1.70
C LEU A 19 -3.54 3.01 1.28
N LYS A 20 -4.20 2.34 2.23
CA LYS A 20 -5.10 1.22 1.96
C LYS A 20 -6.31 1.66 1.13
N SER A 21 -6.96 2.76 1.48
CA SER A 21 -8.11 3.28 0.73
C SER A 21 -7.74 3.65 -0.72
N ILE A 22 -6.57 4.29 -0.91
CA ILE A 22 -6.05 4.60 -2.24
C ILE A 22 -5.77 3.32 -3.04
N LEU A 23 -5.18 2.30 -2.40
CA LEU A 23 -4.90 1.02 -3.03
C LEU A 23 -6.18 0.28 -3.45
N GLU A 24 -7.20 0.23 -2.60
CA GLU A 24 -8.50 -0.39 -2.90
C GLU A 24 -9.14 0.26 -4.13
N LYS A 25 -9.15 1.60 -4.18
CA LYS A 25 -9.65 2.32 -5.35
C LYS A 25 -8.86 1.98 -6.61
N HIS A 26 -7.52 1.95 -6.53
CA HIS A 26 -6.68 1.61 -7.67
C HIS A 26 -6.97 0.21 -8.23
N VAL A 27 -7.19 -0.77 -7.36
CA VAL A 27 -7.47 -2.17 -7.75
C VAL A 27 -8.83 -2.32 -8.43
N GLN A 28 -9.83 -1.57 -7.97
CA GLN A 28 -11.15 -1.53 -8.63
C GLN A 28 -11.06 -0.96 -10.06
N GLU A 29 -10.23 0.05 -10.26
CA GLU A 29 -10.06 0.72 -11.56
C GLU A 29 -9.08 -0.02 -12.49
N ASN A 30 -8.16 -0.82 -11.95
CA ASN A 30 -7.08 -1.47 -12.69
C ASN A 30 -7.03 -2.97 -12.34
N PRO A 31 -7.92 -3.79 -12.93
CA PRO A 31 -7.91 -5.23 -12.68
C PRO A 31 -6.60 -5.86 -13.17
N GLY A 32 -6.06 -6.78 -12.38
CA GLY A 32 -4.85 -7.53 -12.70
C GLY A 32 -3.74 -7.36 -11.66
N LYS A 33 -2.51 -7.69 -12.06
CA LYS A 33 -1.35 -7.66 -11.17
C LYS A 33 -0.99 -6.21 -10.80
N ILE A 34 -0.92 -5.94 -9.51
CA ILE A 34 -0.55 -4.65 -8.95
C ILE A 34 0.97 -4.58 -8.82
N THR A 35 1.58 -3.56 -9.40
CA THR A 35 3.01 -3.28 -9.22
C THR A 35 3.23 -1.93 -8.54
N TYR A 36 4.33 -1.79 -7.79
CA TYR A 36 4.67 -0.52 -7.14
C TYR A 36 4.86 0.63 -8.16
N LEU A 37 5.36 0.32 -9.36
CA LEU A 37 5.55 1.32 -10.42
C LEU A 37 4.22 1.85 -10.94
N GLN A 38 3.22 0.98 -11.14
CA GLN A 38 1.87 1.41 -11.51
C GLN A 38 1.25 2.28 -10.43
N LEU A 39 1.38 1.90 -9.16
CA LEU A 39 0.89 2.70 -8.03
C LEU A 39 1.55 4.09 -7.98
N GLU A 40 2.87 4.18 -8.19
CA GLU A 40 3.57 5.46 -8.24
C GLU A 40 3.07 6.34 -9.39
N LYS A 41 2.87 5.77 -10.58
CA LYS A 41 2.34 6.51 -11.74
C LYS A 41 0.90 6.98 -11.52
N ALA A 42 0.05 6.15 -10.91
CA ALA A 42 -1.37 6.46 -10.71
C ALA A 42 -1.61 7.44 -9.56
N THR A 43 -0.81 7.39 -8.49
CA THR A 43 -1.07 8.11 -7.23
C THR A 43 -0.06 9.22 -6.94
N ASN A 44 1.04 9.27 -7.70
CA ASN A 44 2.22 10.10 -7.42
C ASN A 44 2.83 9.84 -6.01
N ILE A 45 2.55 8.68 -5.42
CA ILE A 45 3.14 8.23 -4.15
C ILE A 45 4.33 7.32 -4.48
N LYS A 46 5.50 7.69 -3.96
CA LYS A 46 6.76 7.01 -4.26
C LYS A 46 6.70 5.51 -3.97
N ARG A 47 7.30 4.70 -4.86
CA ARG A 47 7.38 3.23 -4.75
C ARG A 47 7.78 2.73 -3.37
N HIS A 48 8.75 3.37 -2.72
CA HIS A 48 9.24 2.94 -1.41
C HIS A 48 8.24 3.11 -0.27
N VAL A 49 7.25 4.01 -0.42
CA VAL A 49 6.17 4.15 0.56
C VAL A 49 5.27 2.92 0.49
N TRP A 50 4.88 2.52 -0.73
CA TRP A 50 4.09 1.32 -0.97
C TRP A 50 4.81 0.04 -0.54
N SER A 51 6.07 -0.14 -0.93
CA SER A 51 6.81 -1.36 -0.58
C SER A 51 7.05 -1.49 0.92
N ARG A 52 7.32 -0.40 1.63
CA ARG A 52 7.54 -0.44 3.09
C ARG A 52 6.27 -0.68 3.89
N ARG A 53 5.13 -0.17 3.44
CA ARG A 53 3.91 -0.10 4.26
C ARG A 53 2.79 -1.03 3.80
N MET A 54 2.70 -1.27 2.49
CA MET A 54 1.60 -1.99 1.87
C MET A 54 2.04 -3.25 1.12
N SER A 55 3.32 -3.65 1.20
CA SER A 55 3.81 -4.87 0.55
C SER A 55 3.01 -6.11 0.94
N HIS A 56 2.69 -6.27 2.23
CA HIS A 56 1.86 -7.38 2.70
C HIS A 56 0.47 -7.43 2.03
N VAL A 57 -0.22 -6.28 1.93
CA VAL A 57 -1.54 -6.17 1.29
C VAL A 57 -1.44 -6.42 -0.21
N ILE A 58 -0.47 -5.78 -0.88
CA ILE A 58 -0.25 -5.94 -2.32
C ILE A 58 0.11 -7.38 -2.67
N ASN A 59 0.95 -8.03 -1.86
CA ASN A 59 1.29 -9.44 -2.03
C ASN A 59 0.05 -10.32 -1.91
N LYS A 60 -0.83 -10.06 -0.93
CA LYS A 60 -2.09 -10.79 -0.77
C LYS A 60 -3.03 -10.60 -1.97
N LEU A 61 -3.16 -9.36 -2.46
CA LEU A 61 -3.99 -9.04 -3.62
C LEU A 61 -3.45 -9.65 -4.92
N ASN A 62 -2.13 -9.80 -5.03
CA ASN A 62 -1.46 -10.43 -6.17
C ASN A 62 -1.38 -11.95 -6.07
N GLN A 63 -1.73 -12.56 -4.93
CA GLN A 63 -1.77 -14.03 -4.87
C GLN A 63 -2.83 -14.51 -5.87
N PRO A 64 -2.53 -15.51 -6.69
CA PRO A 64 -3.57 -16.17 -7.47
C PRO A 64 -4.63 -16.66 -6.47
N LEU A 65 -5.90 -16.39 -6.77
CA LEU A 65 -7.00 -17.02 -6.05
C LEU A 65 -6.78 -18.52 -6.26
N LEU A 66 -6.30 -19.22 -5.22
CA LEU A 66 -6.33 -20.67 -5.19
C LEU A 66 -7.81 -21.04 -5.14
N VAL A 67 -8.42 -21.15 -6.33
CA VAL A 67 -9.67 -21.85 -6.52
C VAL A 67 -9.32 -23.30 -6.20
N ASN A 68 -9.66 -23.74 -4.98
CA ASN A 68 -9.64 -25.16 -4.69
C ASN A 68 -10.66 -25.83 -5.63
N PRO A 69 -10.25 -26.86 -6.39
CA PRO A 69 -11.13 -27.59 -7.30
C PRO A 69 -12.26 -28.32 -6.56
#